data_AF-A0A2L2YL47-F1
#
_entry.id   AF-A0A2L2YL47-F1
#
_cell.length_a   1.000
_cell.length_b   1.000
_cell.length_c   1.000
_cell.angle_alpha   90.00
_cell.angle_beta   90.00
_cell.angle_gamma   90.00
#
_symmetry.space_group_name_H-M   'P 1'
#
loop_
_entity.id
_entity.type
_entity.pdbx_description
1 polymer ?
#
loop_
_entity_poly.entity_id
_entity_poly.type
_entity_poly.pdbx_seq_one_letter_code
_entity_poly.pdbx_strand_id
1 'polypeptide(L)' 'ASMTENQINLKTLQRVDSSIVEIIDNACQVAIYKYEKELGKWKETDVEGALFLYRRGYYRFLVL' A
#
# COMPACT_ATOMS: atom_id res chain seq x y z
N ALA A 1 -17.01 -21.64 -0.38
CA ALA A 1 -15.83 -21.32 -1.20
C ALA A 1 -14.74 -20.78 -0.28
N SER A 2 -13.53 -21.34 -0.32
CA SER A 2 -12.40 -20.79 0.42
C SER A 2 -12.06 -19.40 -0.15
N MET A 3 -11.91 -18.39 0.69
CA MET A 3 -11.41 -17.09 0.23
C MET A 3 -9.97 -17.27 -0.27
N THR A 4 -9.66 -16.69 -1.43
CA THR A 4 -8.27 -16.67 -1.92
C THR A 4 -7.44 -15.73 -1.06
N GLU A 5 -6.13 -15.98 -0.98
CA GLU A 5 -5.18 -15.16 -0.21
C GLU A 5 -5.29 -13.67 -0.55
N ASN A 6 -5.42 -13.33 -1.84
CA ASN A 6 -5.65 -11.95 -2.29
C ASN A 6 -6.94 -11.33 -1.75
N GLN A 7 -8.02 -12.10 -1.56
CA GLN A 7 -9.26 -11.59 -0.96
C GLN A 7 -9.09 -11.32 0.54
N ILE A 8 -8.29 -12.12 1.23
CA ILE A 8 -7.98 -11.91 2.65
C ILE A 8 -7.12 -10.65 2.79
N ASN A 9 -6.09 -10.51 1.96
CA ASN A 9 -5.21 -9.34 1.92
C ASN A 9 -6.00 -8.06 1.59
N LEU A 10 -6.85 -8.09 0.55
CA LEU A 10 -7.68 -6.95 0.18
C LEU A 10 -8.63 -6.53 1.31
N LYS A 11 -9.33 -7.47 1.95
CA LYS A 11 -10.21 -7.15 3.09
C LYS A 11 -9.44 -6.59 4.28
N THR A 12 -8.21 -7.05 4.49
CA THR A 12 -7.36 -6.58 5.58
C THR A 12 -6.91 -5.14 5.33
N LEU A 13 -6.46 -4.83 4.11
CA LEU A 13 -6.11 -3.47 3.71
C LEU A 13 -7.32 -2.52 3.76
N GLN A 14 -8.50 -3.00 3.35
CA GLN A 14 -9.75 -2.22 3.40
C GLN A 14 -10.20 -1.84 4.82
N ARG A 15 -9.74 -2.55 5.86
CA ARG A 15 -9.98 -2.14 7.26
C ARG A 15 -9.18 -0.91 7.66
N VAL A 16 -8.03 -0.69 7.02
CA VAL A 16 -7.17 0.48 7.24
C VAL A 16 -7.61 1.63 6.32
N ASP A 17 -7.91 1.32 5.06
CA ASP A 17 -8.40 2.28 4.07
C ASP A 17 -9.54 1.69 3.22
N SER A 18 -10.78 2.09 3.51
CA SER A 18 -11.97 1.60 2.83
C SER A 18 -12.08 2.02 1.36
N SER A 19 -11.24 2.95 0.90
CA SER A 19 -11.23 3.39 -0.51
C SER A 19 -10.40 2.49 -1.43
N ILE A 20 -9.73 1.47 -0.88
CA ILE A 20 -8.97 0.49 -1.66
C ILE A 20 -9.93 -0.41 -2.43
N VAL A 21 -9.80 -0.42 -3.76
CA VAL A 21 -10.68 -1.16 -4.67
C VAL A 21 -10.02 -2.46 -5.14
N GLU A 22 -8.70 -2.46 -5.36
CA GLU A 22 -8.00 -3.59 -5.96
C GLU A 22 -6.51 -3.58 -5.56
N ILE A 23 -5.92 -4.75 -5.30
CA ILE A 23 -4.47 -4.94 -5.19
C ILE A 23 -3.95 -5.23 -6.60
N ILE A 24 -3.01 -4.40 -7.06
CA ILE A 24 -2.38 -4.52 -8.39
C ILE A 24 -1.18 -5.47 -8.30
N ASP A 25 -0.36 -5.31 -7.25
CA ASP A 25 0.84 -6.13 -7.03
C ASP A 25 1.25 -6.12 -5.54
N ASN A 26 2.10 -7.05 -5.14
CA ASN A 26 2.62 -7.16 -3.77
C ASN A 26 4.06 -7.68 -3.72
N ALA A 27 4.79 -7.31 -2.67
CA ALA A 27 6.13 -7.82 -2.40
C ALA A 27 6.30 -8.10 -0.90
N CYS A 28 6.86 -9.26 -0.55
CA CYS A 28 6.90 -9.73 0.85
C CYS A 28 7.95 -9.01 1.71
N GLN A 29 9.07 -8.59 1.13
CA GLN A 29 10.19 -8.01 1.86
C GLN A 29 10.71 -6.77 1.15
N VAL A 30 10.43 -5.61 1.74
CA VAL A 30 10.83 -4.30 1.25
C VAL A 30 11.34 -3.46 2.42
N ALA A 31 12.42 -2.71 2.20
CA ALA A 31 12.95 -1.72 3.13
C ALA A 31 12.92 -0.33 2.46
N ILE A 32 12.57 0.70 3.22
CA ILE A 32 12.53 2.08 2.72
C ILE A 32 13.85 2.78 3.05
N TYR A 33 14.40 3.46 2.05
CA TYR A 33 15.54 4.36 2.21
C TYR A 33 15.12 5.80 1.97
N LYS A 34 15.62 6.71 2.79
CA LYS A 34 15.39 8.15 2.63
C LYS A 34 16.68 8.83 2.21
N TYR A 35 16.61 9.63 1.16
CA TYR A 35 17.75 10.46 0.76
C TYR A 35 17.83 11.72 1.63
N GLU A 36 18.93 11.87 2.36
CA GLU A 36 19.23 13.07 3.15
C GLU A 36 20.05 14.06 2.32
N LYS A 37 19.38 15.11 1.83
CA LYS A 37 20.00 16.12 0.95
C LYS A 37 21.16 16.87 1.61
N GLU A 38 21.10 17.07 2.93
CA GLU A 38 22.13 17.79 3.69
C GLU A 38 23.46 17.04 3.73
N LEU A 39 23.41 15.70 3.78
CA LEU A 39 24.59 14.83 3.79
C LEU A 39 24.91 14.26 2.41
N GLY A 40 24.02 14.44 1.43
CA GLY A 40 24.13 13.89 0.09
C GLY A 40 24.09 12.36 0.02
N LYS A 41 23.50 11.70 1.03
CA LYS A 41 23.56 10.25 1.22
C LYS A 41 22.19 9.62 1.39
N TRP A 42 22.10 8.34 1.02
CA TRP A 42 20.97 7.50 1.38
C TRP A 42 21.12 7.04 2.82
N LYS A 43 20.04 7.14 3.58
CA LYS A 43 19.94 6.65 4.94
C LYS A 43 18.84 5.59 5.01
N GLU A 44 19.18 4.47 5.63
CA GLU A 44 18.22 3.41 5.94
C GLU A 44 17.19 3.92 6.93
N THR A 45 15.94 3.50 6.77
CA THR A 45 14.87 3.80 7.72
C THR A 45 14.48 2.54 8.46
N ASP A 46 13.87 2.67 9.64
CA ASP A 46 13.37 1.53 10.42
C ASP A 46 12.06 0.94 9.84
N VAL A 47 11.73 1.26 8.58
CA VAL A 47 10.52 0.79 7.90
C VAL A 47 10.87 -0.38 6.99
N GLU A 48 10.53 -1.57 7.46
CA GLU A 48 10.65 -2.84 6.75
C GLU A 48 9.34 -3.62 6.79
N GLY A 49 9.02 -4.33 5.72
CA GLY A 49 7.86 -5.24 5.70
C GLY A 49 7.32 -5.55 4.31
N ALA A 50 6.04 -5.92 4.27
CA ALA A 50 5.34 -6.21 3.02
C ALA A 50 4.83 -4.93 2.35
N LEU A 51 5.03 -4.83 1.04
CA LEU A 51 4.54 -3.74 0.21
C LEU A 51 3.32 -4.20 -0.59
N PHE A 52 2.27 -3.39 -0.60
CA PHE A 52 1.09 -3.61 -1.42
C PHE A 52 0.87 -2.41 -2.34
N LEU A 53 0.86 -2.65 -3.65
CA LEU A 53 0.45 -1.67 -4.65
C LEU A 53 -1.06 -1.83 -4.89
N TYR A 54 -1.83 -0.77 -4.74
CA TYR A 54 -3.30 -0.84 -4.83
C TYR A 54 -3.93 0.36 -5.55
N ARG A 55 -5.12 0.13 -6.11
CA ARG A 55 -5.96 1.18 -6.73
C ARG A 55 -6.97 1.71 -5.72
N ARG A 56 -7.06 3.04 -5.60
CA ARG A 56 -8.10 3.72 -4.81
C ARG A 56 -9.26 4.18 -5.70
N GLY A 57 -10.47 4.00 -5.21
CA GLY A 57 -11.68 4.58 -5.79
C GLY A 57 -11.99 5.91 -5.10
N TYR A 58 -11.94 7.02 -5.84
CA TYR A 58 -12.45 8.30 -5.33
C TYR A 58 -13.92 8.42 -5.68
N TYR A 59 -14.79 8.43 -4.67
CA TYR A 59 -16.17 8.84 -4.86
C TYR A 59 -16.22 10.38 -4.90
N ARG A 60 -16.38 10.96 -6.09
CA ARG A 60 -16.86 12.35 -6.26
C ARG A 60 -18.23 12.28 -6.92
N PHE A 61 -19.28 12.54 -6.17
CA PHE A 61 -20.59 12.84 -6.72
C PHE A 61 -20.71 14.35 -6.88
N LEU A 62 -20.96 14.80 -8.11
CA LEU A 62 -21.37 16.16 -8.42
C LEU A 62 -22.89 16.11 -8.60
N VAL A 63 -23.63 16.86 -7.79
CA VAL A 63 -25.05 17.11 -8.04
C VAL A 63 -25.11 18.41 -8.86
N LEU A 64 -25.77 18.36 -10.02
CA LEU A 64 -26.07 19.55 -10.85
C LEU A 64 -27.29 20.29 -10.28
#